data_AF-D4B985-F1
#
_entry.id   AF-D4B985-F1
#
_cell.length_a   1.000
_cell.length_b   1.000
_cell.length_c   1.000
_cell.angle_alpha   90.00
_cell.angle_beta   90.00
_cell.angle_gamma   90.00
#
_symmetry.space_group_name_H-M   'P 1'
#
loop_
_entity.id
_entity.type
_entity.pdbx_description
1 polymer ?
#
loop_
_entity_poly.entity_id
_entity_poly.type
_entity_poly.pdbx_seq_one_letter_code
_entity_poly.pdbx_strand_id
1 'polypeptide(L)'
;MRNTIDNMMLKSIPLVERTIESSGNELFIIYNIIDDLDFDITLKKTYHSYEQLENSVLVFLSDEKKHSEDILIWSDDFSVKQKKAKKELFLRFDTGRLFLPDNGEGFIFDGDVNYMRTWIDKL
;
A
#
# COMPACT_ATOMS: atom_id res chain seq x y z
N MET A 1 5.20 11.22 -16.77
CA MET A 1 4.04 11.79 -16.07
C MET A 1 3.34 10.62 -15.41
N ARG A 2 3.04 10.72 -14.11
CA ARG A 2 2.31 9.66 -13.40
C ARG A 2 0.81 9.83 -13.64
N ASN A 3 0.13 8.72 -13.93
CA ASN A 3 -1.31 8.66 -14.11
C ASN A 3 -1.91 7.88 -12.94
N THR A 4 -2.77 8.52 -12.15
CA THR A 4 -3.51 7.83 -11.09
C THR A 4 -4.55 6.90 -11.71
N ILE A 5 -4.51 5.62 -11.34
CA ILE A 5 -5.44 4.58 -11.77
C ILE A 5 -6.54 4.39 -10.72
N ASP A 6 -6.16 4.34 -9.45
CA ASP A 6 -7.07 4.13 -8.33
C ASP A 6 -6.58 4.90 -7.08
N ASN A 7 -7.50 5.37 -6.26
CA ASN A 7 -7.22 5.95 -4.96
C ASN A 7 -8.38 5.63 -4.02
N MET A 8 -8.06 4.98 -2.90
CA MET A 8 -9.08 4.61 -1.92
C MET A 8 -8.50 4.41 -0.51
N MET A 9 -9.35 4.59 0.50
CA MET A 9 -9.04 4.15 1.85
C MET A 9 -9.05 2.63 1.94
N LEU A 10 -8.01 2.06 2.56
CA LEU A 10 -8.01 0.64 2.90
C LEU A 10 -9.03 0.40 3.99
N LYS A 11 -10.00 -0.47 3.70
CA LYS A 11 -11.02 -0.85 4.68
C LYS A 11 -10.44 -1.69 5.82
N SER A 12 -9.35 -2.40 5.57
CA SER A 12 -8.76 -3.33 6.53
C SER A 12 -7.87 -2.69 7.59
N ILE A 13 -7.33 -1.50 7.32
CA ILE A 13 -6.53 -0.72 8.27
C ILE A 13 -7.07 0.71 8.33
N PRO A 14 -7.66 1.15 9.46
CA PRO A 14 -8.13 2.53 9.60
C PRO A 14 -7.04 3.55 9.33
N LEU A 15 -7.42 4.67 8.69
CA LEU A 15 -6.54 5.80 8.36
C LEU A 15 -5.43 5.51 7.34
N VAL A 16 -5.49 4.38 6.63
CA VAL A 16 -4.58 4.11 5.51
C VAL A 16 -5.28 4.41 4.19
N GLU A 17 -4.61 5.15 3.31
CA GLU A 17 -5.00 5.33 1.91
C GLU A 17 -4.03 4.62 0.99
N ARG A 18 -4.56 3.98 -0.06
CA ARG A 18 -3.79 3.43 -1.17
C ARG A 18 -4.00 4.29 -2.39
N THR A 19 -2.92 4.62 -3.07
CA THR A 19 -2.93 5.16 -4.44
C THR A 19 -2.21 4.20 -5.37
N ILE A 20 -2.81 3.92 -6.52
CA ILE A 20 -2.20 3.15 -7.62
C ILE A 20 -1.92 4.12 -8.76
N GLU A 21 -0.67 4.20 -9.18
CA GLU A 21 -0.24 5.08 -10.27
C GLU A 21 0.55 4.30 -11.31
N SER A 22 0.50 4.74 -12.57
CA SER A 22 1.39 4.24 -13.62
C SER A 22 2.22 5.34 -14.26
N SER A 23 3.41 4.99 -14.71
CA SER A 23 4.26 5.84 -15.57
C SER A 23 4.90 4.97 -16.64
N GLY A 24 4.36 4.99 -17.85
CA GLY A 24 4.74 4.01 -18.86
C GLY A 24 4.39 2.59 -18.39
N ASN A 25 5.31 1.65 -18.52
CA ASN A 25 5.16 0.26 -18.05
C ASN A 25 5.53 0.06 -16.57
N GLU A 26 5.71 1.13 -15.80
CA GLU A 26 5.96 1.06 -14.35
C GLU A 26 4.67 1.31 -13.57
N LEU A 27 4.41 0.45 -12.59
CA LEU A 27 3.31 0.58 -11.63
C LEU A 27 3.86 0.95 -10.27
N PHE A 28 3.18 1.88 -9.60
CA PHE A 28 3.47 2.34 -8.25
C PHE A 28 2.24 2.10 -7.38
N ILE A 29 2.45 1.45 -6.23
CA ILE A 29 1.44 1.30 -5.19
C ILE A 29 1.95 2.05 -3.97
N ILE A 30 1.25 3.10 -3.59
CA ILE A 30 1.65 4.02 -2.53
C ILE A 30 0.63 3.89 -1.40
N TYR A 31 1.09 3.60 -0.20
CA TYR A 31 0.27 3.58 1.00
C TYR A 31 0.66 4.74 1.91
N ASN A 32 -0.30 5.59 2.25
CA ASN A 32 -0.10 6.75 3.12
C ASN A 32 -1.00 6.67 4.36
N ILE A 33 -0.63 7.40 5.40
CA ILE A 33 -1.50 7.61 6.57
C ILE A 33 -2.22 8.96 6.41
N ILE A 34 -3.54 8.99 6.63
CA ILE A 34 -4.34 10.22 6.58
C ILE A 34 -3.78 11.24 7.58
N ASP A 35 -3.63 12.49 7.14
CA ASP A 35 -3.02 13.61 7.89
C ASP A 35 -1.60 13.33 8.42
N ASP A 36 -0.82 12.55 7.67
CA ASP A 36 0.60 12.36 7.90
C ASP A 36 1.39 12.46 6.59
N LEU A 37 2.28 13.45 6.52
CA LEU A 37 3.09 13.73 5.34
C LEU A 37 4.47 13.05 5.39
N ASP A 38 4.84 12.50 6.54
CA ASP A 38 6.20 11.99 6.78
C ASP A 38 6.28 10.46 6.65
N PHE A 39 5.17 9.79 6.34
CA PHE A 39 5.12 8.33 6.20
C PHE A 39 4.35 7.87 4.97
N ASP A 40 5.08 7.18 4.10
CA ASP A 40 4.53 6.39 3.02
C ASP A 40 5.27 5.05 2.87
N ILE A 41 4.57 4.07 2.31
CA ILE A 41 5.19 2.87 1.74
C ILE A 41 4.92 2.88 0.24
N THR A 42 5.98 3.14 -0.54
CA THR A 42 5.92 3.09 -2.00
C THR A 42 6.54 1.78 -2.51
N LEU A 43 5.73 1.00 -3.22
CA LEU A 43 6.14 -0.22 -3.92
C LEU A 43 6.09 0.01 -5.43
N LYS A 44 7.12 -0.43 -6.15
CA LYS A 44 7.22 -0.29 -7.61
C LYS A 44 7.43 -1.62 -8.31
N LYS A 45 6.84 -1.76 -9.49
CA LYS A 45 7.06 -2.90 -10.39
C LYS A 45 7.11 -2.44 -11.83
N THR A 46 8.13 -2.87 -12.57
CA THR A 46 8.26 -2.64 -14.02
C THR A 46 7.77 -3.86 -14.78
N TYR A 47 6.75 -3.66 -15.63
CA TYR A 47 6.19 -4.70 -16.50
C TYR A 47 6.89 -4.73 -17.86
N HIS A 48 6.74 -5.81 -18.63
CA HIS A 48 7.30 -5.85 -19.99
C HIS A 48 6.61 -4.87 -20.95
N SER A 49 5.33 -4.60 -20.74
CA SER A 49 4.54 -3.67 -21.55
C SER A 49 3.47 -2.98 -20.70
N TYR A 50 2.93 -1.86 -21.22
CA TYR A 50 1.79 -1.19 -20.60
C TYR A 50 0.53 -2.07 -20.58
N GLU A 51 0.29 -2.86 -21.63
CA GLU A 51 -0.84 -3.79 -21.71
C GLU A 51 -0.78 -4.85 -20.59
N GLN A 52 0.42 -5.36 -20.27
CA GLN A 52 0.59 -6.30 -19.18
C GLN A 52 0.31 -5.66 -17.82
N LEU A 53 0.76 -4.42 -17.62
CA LEU A 53 0.46 -3.64 -16.41
C LEU A 53 -1.05 -3.44 -16.27
N GLU A 54 -1.70 -2.99 -17.34
CA GLU A 54 -3.15 -2.71 -17.34
C GLU A 54 -3.94 -3.97 -16.99
N ASN A 55 -3.62 -5.11 -17.61
CA ASN A 55 -4.27 -6.38 -17.31
C ASN A 55 -4.05 -6.81 -15.85
N SER A 56 -2.83 -6.68 -15.33
CA SER A 56 -2.52 -6.99 -13.93
C SER A 56 -3.36 -6.16 -12.95
N VAL A 57 -3.47 -4.85 -13.19
CA VAL A 57 -4.28 -3.95 -12.36
C VAL A 57 -5.77 -4.27 -12.47
N LEU A 58 -6.29 -4.55 -13.67
CA LEU A 58 -7.70 -4.91 -13.87
C LEU A 58 -8.08 -6.18 -13.10
N VAL A 59 -7.24 -7.21 -13.17
CA VAL A 59 -7.43 -8.46 -12.40
C VAL A 59 -7.42 -8.16 -10.91
N PHE A 60 -6.41 -7.42 -10.44
CA PHE A 60 -6.27 -7.03 -9.05
C PHE A 60 -7.51 -6.31 -8.49
N LEU A 61 -7.99 -5.27 -9.17
CA LEU A 61 -9.16 -4.50 -8.72
C LEU A 61 -10.47 -5.31 -8.78
N SER A 62 -10.54 -6.32 -9.66
CA SER A 62 -11.68 -7.24 -9.71
C SER A 62 -11.68 -8.21 -8.52
N ASP A 63 -10.51 -8.72 -8.16
CA ASP A 63 -10.35 -9.68 -7.06
C ASP A 63 -10.43 -8.99 -5.69
N GLU A 64 -9.96 -7.75 -5.57
CA GLU A 64 -10.11 -6.94 -4.36
C GLU A 64 -11.57 -6.85 -3.90
N LYS A 65 -12.52 -6.71 -4.84
CA LYS A 65 -13.96 -6.64 -4.52
C LYS A 65 -14.49 -7.91 -3.86
N LYS A 66 -13.82 -9.05 -4.08
CA LYS A 66 -14.18 -10.37 -3.53
C LYS A 66 -13.32 -10.71 -2.32
N HIS A 67 -12.20 -10.01 -2.14
CA HIS A 67 -11.25 -10.29 -1.08
C HIS A 67 -11.81 -9.79 0.26
N SER A 68 -11.95 -10.72 1.21
CA SER A 68 -12.34 -10.41 2.59
C SER A 68 -11.09 -10.36 3.45
N GLU A 69 -10.51 -9.18 3.64
CA GLU A 69 -9.52 -8.97 4.70
C GLU A 69 -10.20 -8.74 6.04
N ASP A 70 -9.52 -9.11 7.13
CA ASP A 70 -9.93 -8.75 8.47
C ASP A 70 -9.95 -7.22 8.63
N ILE A 71 -11.12 -6.70 8.95
CA ILE A 71 -11.35 -5.27 9.16
C ILE A 71 -10.96 -4.93 10.61
N LEU A 72 -9.92 -4.11 10.76
CA LEU A 72 -9.53 -3.60 12.07
C LEU A 72 -10.43 -2.45 12.49
N ILE A 73 -10.99 -2.53 13.69
CA ILE A 73 -11.83 -1.49 14.27
C ILE A 73 -11.16 -0.98 15.55
N TRP A 74 -10.81 0.31 15.55
CA TRP A 74 -10.16 0.96 16.70
C TRP A 74 -11.07 2.06 17.25
N SER A 75 -11.25 2.09 18.57
CA SER A 75 -12.02 3.11 19.27
C SER A 75 -11.15 4.25 19.83
N ASP A 76 -9.83 4.21 19.62
CA ASP A 76 -8.90 5.20 20.16
C ASP A 76 -9.02 6.59 19.52
N ASP A 77 -8.39 7.58 20.13
CA ASP A 77 -8.24 8.92 19.57
C ASP A 77 -7.40 8.91 18.28
N PHE A 78 -7.56 9.95 17.46
CA PHE A 78 -6.96 10.07 16.14
C PHE A 78 -5.43 9.87 16.14
N SER A 79 -4.71 10.53 17.05
CA SER A 79 -3.24 10.44 17.14
C SER A 79 -2.77 9.01 17.48
N VAL A 80 -3.50 8.31 18.34
CA VAL A 80 -3.22 6.92 18.70
C VAL A 80 -3.52 5.99 17.52
N LYS A 81 -4.64 6.22 16.82
CA LYS A 81 -5.01 5.48 15.62
C LYS A 81 -3.97 5.64 14.51
N GLN A 82 -3.46 6.84 14.27
CA GLN A 82 -2.39 7.06 13.28
C GLN A 82 -1.15 6.23 13.61
N LYS A 83 -0.70 6.21 14.87
CA LYS A 83 0.43 5.38 15.30
C LYS A 83 0.18 3.89 15.09
N LYS A 84 -1.03 3.41 15.42
CA LYS A 84 -1.44 2.02 15.18
C LYS A 84 -1.48 1.70 13.68
N ALA A 85 -2.00 2.60 12.86
CA ALA A 85 -2.05 2.47 11.41
C ALA A 85 -0.66 2.32 10.80
N LYS A 86 0.31 3.17 11.20
CA LYS A 86 1.71 3.07 10.78
C LYS A 86 2.31 1.70 11.10
N LYS A 87 2.15 1.26 12.35
CA LYS A 87 2.68 -0.03 12.83
C LYS A 87 2.06 -1.20 12.07
N GLU A 88 0.74 -1.20 11.91
CA GLU A 88 0.02 -2.26 11.21
C GLU A 88 0.38 -2.31 9.73
N LEU A 89 0.39 -1.16 9.04
CA LEU A 89 0.76 -1.06 7.64
C LEU A 89 2.19 -1.55 7.42
N PHE A 90 3.14 -1.13 8.25
CA PHE A 90 4.51 -1.62 8.21
C PHE A 90 4.60 -3.13 8.48
N LEU A 91 3.87 -3.64 9.47
CA LEU A 91 3.86 -5.07 9.79
C LEU A 91 3.35 -5.91 8.60
N ARG A 92 2.26 -5.49 7.96
CA ARG A 92 1.75 -6.19 6.76
C ARG A 92 2.72 -6.09 5.60
N PHE A 93 3.39 -4.96 5.43
CA PHE A 93 4.47 -4.81 4.44
C PHE A 93 5.64 -5.76 4.72
N ASP A 94 6.22 -5.72 5.92
CA ASP A 94 7.40 -6.49 6.31
C ASP A 94 7.16 -8.01 6.30
N THR A 95 5.91 -8.43 6.49
CA THR A 95 5.49 -9.84 6.46
C THR A 95 4.95 -10.29 5.10
N GLY A 96 4.95 -9.44 4.08
CA GLY A 96 4.45 -9.77 2.74
C GLY A 96 2.94 -10.02 2.67
N ARG A 97 2.17 -9.44 3.60
CA ARG A 97 0.71 -9.58 3.72
C ARG A 97 -0.08 -8.45 3.06
N LEU A 98 0.58 -7.49 2.41
CA LEU A 98 -0.13 -6.50 1.62
C LEU A 98 -0.74 -7.15 0.39
N PHE A 99 -2.04 -6.96 0.19
CA PHE A 99 -2.72 -7.37 -1.02
C PHE A 99 -2.26 -6.49 -2.20
N LEU A 100 -1.54 -7.11 -3.14
CA LEU A 100 -0.89 -6.45 -4.27
C LEU A 100 -1.24 -7.15 -5.59
N PRO A 101 -1.16 -6.45 -6.73
CA PRO A 101 -1.21 -7.09 -8.04
C PRO A 101 -0.19 -8.22 -8.15
N ASP A 102 -0.51 -9.26 -8.92
CA ASP A 102 0.33 -10.44 -9.13
C ASP A 102 0.83 -11.09 -7.82
N ASN A 103 0.04 -10.99 -6.74
CA ASN A 103 0.39 -11.46 -5.40
C ASN A 103 1.70 -10.84 -4.83
N GLY A 104 2.06 -9.64 -5.28
CA GLY A 104 3.27 -8.95 -4.85
C GLY A 104 4.55 -9.41 -5.56
N GLU A 105 4.48 -10.35 -6.50
CA GLU A 105 5.67 -10.82 -7.22
C GLU A 105 6.30 -9.69 -8.04
N GLY A 106 7.60 -9.46 -7.85
CA GLY A 106 8.37 -8.47 -8.60
C GLY A 106 8.19 -7.02 -8.13
N PHE A 107 7.44 -6.78 -7.05
CA PHE A 107 7.40 -5.47 -6.41
C PHE A 107 8.65 -5.23 -5.57
N ILE A 108 9.19 -4.03 -5.69
CA ILE A 108 10.37 -3.56 -4.96
C ILE A 108 9.96 -2.36 -4.14
N PHE A 109 10.36 -2.33 -2.87
CA PHE A 109 10.18 -1.18 -2.01
C PHE A 109 11.11 -0.03 -2.39
N ASP A 110 10.56 1.16 -2.54
CA ASP A 110 11.29 2.38 -2.91
C ASP A 110 11.70 3.16 -1.65
N GLY A 111 12.51 2.54 -0.80
CA GLY A 111 12.98 3.15 0.45
C GLY A 111 13.93 2.26 1.25
N ASP A 112 14.24 2.67 2.47
CA ASP A 112 15.09 1.91 3.40
C ASP A 112 14.23 1.21 4.47
N VAL A 113 14.06 -0.10 4.31
CA VAL A 113 13.27 -0.94 5.23
C VAL A 113 13.86 -0.95 6.64
N ASN A 114 15.19 -0.91 6.79
CA ASN A 114 15.82 -0.97 8.11
C ASN A 114 15.65 0.34 8.88
N TYR A 115 15.75 1.46 8.16
CA TYR A 115 15.42 2.78 8.72
C TYR A 115 13.96 2.83 9.16
N MET A 116 13.03 2.38 8.30
CA MET A 116 11.61 2.36 8.60
C MET A 116 11.30 1.46 9.81
N ARG A 117 11.89 0.26 9.89
CA ARG A 117 11.74 -0.64 11.04
C ARG A 117 12.18 0.04 12.34
N THR A 118 13.37 0.67 12.33
CA THR A 118 13.91 1.38 13.49
C THR A 118 13.03 2.56 13.94
N TRP A 119 12.39 3.24 12.99
CA TRP A 119 11.46 4.33 13.27
C TRP A 119 10.14 3.83 13.83
N ILE A 120 9.57 2.77 13.24
CA ILE A 120 8.33 2.12 13.68
C ILE A 120 8.46 1.58 15.12
N ASP A 121 9.60 0.99 15.47
CA ASP A 121 9.87 0.47 16.82
C ASP A 121 9.84 1.56 17.90
N LYS A 122 10.02 2.84 17.53
CA LYS A 122 10.03 3.99 18.45
C LYS A 122 8.66 4.66 18.64
N LEU A 123 7.64 4.32 17.84
CA LEU A 123 6.32 4.97 17.86
C LEU A 123 5.47 4.60 19.08
#